data_AF-A0A2J8WVM5-F1
#
_entry.id   AF-A0A2J8WVM5-F1
#
_cell.length_a   1.000
_cell.length_b   1.000
_cell.length_c   1.000
_cell.angle_alpha   90.00
_cell.angle_beta   90.00
_cell.angle_gamma   90.00
#
_symmetry.space_group_name_H-M   'P 1'
#
loop_
_entity.id
_entity.type
_entity.pdbx_description
1 polymer ?
#
loop_
_entity_poly.entity_id
_entity_poly.type
_entity_poly.pdbx_seq_one_letter_code
_entity_poly.pdbx_strand_id
1 'polypeptide(L)'
;MFLHSVNLWNLAFYVFMVFLATLGLWDVFFGFEENKCSMSYMFEYPEYQSSAVPKTWVSTDHLSIVWCKQLQLTTVRAFFDLIDADTKQITQNSKKKLSVLNHHFIRHPSKHFEENPAIISELTGTSMWVPVKVSKWTYVAYNESEKIYFTFPLENHRKIYTHVYCQSTMLDTNSWIFACINSTSMCLQGVDLSWKAELLPTIKYLTLRLQDYPSLSHLVVYVPSVHGSKFVVDCEFFKKEKRYIQLPVTHLFSFGLSSRKVVLNTNGLYYNLELLNFGQIYQAFKINVVSKCSAVKEEITSIYRLHIPWSYEDSLTIAQAPSSTEISLKLHIAQPENDTHVALLKMYTSSDCRYEVTVKTSFSQILGQ
;
A
#
# COMPACT_ATOMS: atom_id res chain seq x y z
N MET A 1 40.82 -55.20 34.97
CA MET A 1 39.57 -54.40 34.96
C MET A 1 39.60 -53.58 33.68
N PHE A 2 38.80 -53.98 32.69
CA PHE A 2 38.87 -53.52 31.30
C PHE A 2 38.63 -52.00 31.19
N LEU A 3 39.69 -51.23 30.91
CA LEU A 3 39.53 -49.93 30.24
C LEU A 3 39.45 -50.20 28.75
N HIS A 4 38.24 -50.11 28.19
CA HIS A 4 38.02 -50.15 26.76
C HIS A 4 38.75 -48.96 26.12
N SER A 5 39.69 -49.27 25.23
CA SER A 5 40.27 -48.35 24.26
C SER A 5 39.14 -47.65 23.50
N VAL A 6 38.82 -46.42 23.88
CA VAL A 6 37.91 -45.56 23.10
C VAL A 6 38.63 -45.31 21.78
N ASN A 7 38.13 -45.95 20.73
CA ASN A 7 38.69 -45.89 19.39
C ASN A 7 38.76 -44.40 18.98
N LEU A 8 39.96 -43.87 18.78
CA LEU A 8 40.21 -42.43 18.50
C LEU A 8 39.32 -41.90 17.36
N TRP A 9 38.99 -42.79 16.43
CA TRP A 9 38.07 -42.58 15.32
C TRP A 9 36.62 -42.30 15.74
N ASN A 10 36.12 -42.98 16.78
CA ASN A 10 34.80 -42.72 17.33
C ASN A 10 34.75 -41.37 18.04
N LEU A 11 35.81 -41.01 18.75
CA LEU A 11 35.89 -39.69 19.40
C LEU A 11 35.87 -38.56 18.36
N ALA A 12 36.65 -38.71 17.28
CA ALA A 12 36.65 -37.75 16.17
C ALA A 12 35.26 -37.63 15.51
N PHE A 13 34.55 -38.75 15.34
CA PHE A 13 33.19 -38.75 14.80
C PHE A 13 32.20 -38.01 15.72
N TYR A 14 32.24 -38.25 17.03
CA TYR A 14 31.35 -37.54 17.97
C TYR A 14 31.64 -36.04 18.05
N VAL A 15 32.92 -35.64 18.02
CA VAL A 15 33.30 -34.21 18.00
C VAL A 15 32.78 -33.53 16.72
N PHE A 16 32.90 -34.20 15.57
CA PHE A 16 32.37 -33.69 14.31
C PHE A 16 30.84 -33.55 14.34
N MET A 17 30.13 -34.53 14.91
CA MET A 17 28.67 -34.47 15.06
C MET A 17 28.22 -33.34 15.99
N VAL A 18 28.93 -33.11 17.10
CA VAL A 18 28.65 -31.98 18.01
C VAL A 18 28.90 -30.65 17.30
N PHE A 19 29.97 -30.53 16.51
CA PHE A 19 30.26 -29.33 15.73
C PHE A 19 29.18 -29.03 14.67
N LEU A 20 28.66 -30.04 13.98
CA LEU A 20 27.54 -29.86 13.06
C LEU A 20 26.25 -29.45 13.78
N ALA A 21 25.99 -30.03 14.96
CA ALA A 21 24.82 -29.68 15.76
C ALA A 21 24.90 -28.24 16.30
N THR A 22 26.08 -27.76 16.70
CA THR A 22 26.26 -26.38 17.14
C THR A 22 26.19 -25.39 15.99
N LEU A 23 26.69 -25.74 14.79
CA LEU A 23 26.48 -24.95 13.57
C LEU A 23 24.99 -24.84 13.22
N GLY A 24 24.24 -25.94 13.28
CA GLY A 24 22.79 -25.92 13.05
C GLY A 24 22.02 -25.09 14.08
N LEU A 25 22.38 -25.19 15.36
CA LEU A 25 21.84 -24.31 16.41
C LEU A 25 22.17 -22.84 16.17
N TRP A 26 23.41 -22.55 15.77
CA TRP A 26 23.83 -21.17 15.47
C TRP A 26 23.07 -20.59 14.27
N ASP A 27 22.85 -21.39 13.22
CA ASP A 27 22.05 -20.98 12.05
C ASP A 27 20.58 -20.72 12.43
N VAL A 28 19.97 -21.57 13.26
CA VAL A 28 18.58 -21.34 13.74
C VAL A 28 18.44 -20.09 14.61
N PHE A 29 19.43 -19.78 15.45
CA PHE A 29 19.34 -18.65 16.39
C PHE A 29 19.91 -17.32 15.84
N PHE A 30 20.85 -17.38 14.91
CA PHE A 30 21.60 -16.22 14.43
C PHE A 30 21.69 -16.10 12.89
N GLY A 31 21.17 -17.08 12.15
CA GLY A 31 20.96 -17.01 10.70
C GLY A 31 19.81 -16.07 10.36
N PHE A 32 20.03 -14.77 10.61
CA PHE A 32 19.17 -13.72 10.09
C PHE A 32 19.48 -13.55 8.61
N GLU A 33 18.90 -14.42 7.79
CA GLU A 33 18.89 -14.24 6.35
C GLU A 33 18.10 -12.97 6.03
N GLU A 34 18.72 -12.03 5.32
CA GLU A 34 18.05 -10.80 4.91
C GLU A 34 16.85 -11.15 4.02
N ASN A 35 15.70 -10.57 4.35
CA ASN A 35 14.46 -10.70 3.59
C ASN A 35 14.64 -10.14 2.18
N LYS A 36 15.02 -11.02 1.26
CA LYS A 36 14.78 -10.83 -0.15
C LYS A 36 13.74 -11.87 -0.50
N CYS A 37 12.53 -11.45 -0.85
CA CYS A 37 11.65 -12.25 -1.70
C CYS A 37 12.30 -12.39 -3.09
N SER A 38 13.54 -12.87 -3.17
CA SER A 38 14.23 -13.22 -4.40
C SER A 38 14.08 -14.71 -4.58
N MET A 39 13.28 -15.06 -5.57
CA MET A 39 12.98 -16.43 -5.97
C MET A 39 14.28 -17.16 -6.32
N SER A 40 14.49 -18.35 -5.74
CA SER A 40 15.54 -19.27 -6.15
C SER A 40 15.09 -20.01 -7.42
N TYR A 41 15.65 -19.59 -8.56
CA TYR A 41 15.62 -20.26 -9.87
C TYR A 41 14.28 -20.83 -10.36
N MET A 42 13.63 -20.13 -11.32
CA MET A 42 12.69 -20.75 -12.27
C MET A 42 12.79 -20.07 -13.63
N PHE A 43 12.79 -20.86 -14.71
CA PHE A 43 13.17 -20.46 -16.08
C PHE A 43 12.10 -19.65 -16.84
N GLU A 44 10.91 -19.44 -16.25
CA GLU A 44 9.94 -18.44 -16.70
C GLU A 44 8.93 -18.25 -15.56
N TYR A 45 8.71 -17.01 -15.12
CA TYR A 45 7.71 -16.70 -14.10
C TYR A 45 6.36 -16.47 -14.78
N PRO A 46 5.36 -17.36 -14.65
CA PRO A 46 4.00 -16.96 -14.91
C PRO A 46 3.60 -15.92 -13.84
N GLU A 47 3.36 -14.68 -14.26
CA GLU A 47 2.84 -13.61 -13.41
C GLU A 47 1.39 -13.94 -13.02
N TYR A 48 1.19 -14.72 -11.96
CA TYR A 48 -0.13 -14.88 -11.34
C TYR A 48 -0.34 -13.73 -10.33
N GLN A 49 -1.08 -12.72 -10.77
CA GLN A 49 -1.40 -11.54 -9.97
C GLN A 49 -2.64 -11.80 -9.10
N SER A 50 -2.44 -12.07 -7.81
CA SER A 50 -3.45 -11.76 -6.79
C SER A 50 -2.80 -10.96 -5.67
N SER A 51 -2.56 -9.67 -5.93
CA SER A 51 -2.24 -8.70 -4.87
C SER A 51 -3.48 -8.18 -4.13
N ALA A 52 -4.64 -8.82 -4.36
CA ALA A 52 -5.91 -8.42 -3.78
C ALA A 52 -5.89 -8.44 -2.24
N VAL A 53 -5.05 -9.29 -1.63
CA VAL A 53 -4.92 -9.37 -0.17
C VAL A 53 -3.98 -8.27 0.34
N PRO A 54 -4.45 -7.35 1.19
CA PRO A 54 -3.62 -6.33 1.79
C PRO A 54 -2.41 -6.92 2.53
N LYS A 55 -1.26 -6.26 2.40
CA LYS A 55 0.06 -6.67 2.92
C LYS A 55 0.77 -7.77 2.11
N THR A 56 0.12 -8.47 1.19
CA THR A 56 0.79 -9.46 0.31
C THR A 56 1.01 -8.86 -1.07
N TRP A 57 2.17 -8.23 -1.23
CA TRP A 57 2.47 -7.39 -2.40
C TRP A 57 3.25 -8.11 -3.50
N VAL A 58 3.56 -9.39 -3.31
CA VAL A 58 4.27 -10.25 -4.27
C VAL A 58 3.28 -11.19 -4.93
N SER A 59 3.49 -11.50 -6.21
CA SER A 59 2.66 -12.41 -7.01
C SER A 59 2.39 -13.72 -6.27
N THR A 60 1.13 -14.15 -6.31
CA THR A 60 0.68 -15.42 -5.74
C THR A 60 0.92 -16.56 -6.73
N ASP A 61 2.17 -17.00 -6.88
CA ASP A 61 2.44 -18.33 -7.42
C ASP A 61 2.02 -19.43 -6.42
N HIS A 62 1.92 -20.68 -6.88
CA HIS A 62 1.56 -21.82 -6.02
C HIS A 62 2.52 -21.98 -4.82
N LEU A 63 3.74 -21.45 -4.93
CA LEU A 63 4.74 -21.45 -3.88
C LEU A 63 4.42 -20.39 -2.80
N SER A 64 4.16 -19.14 -3.17
CA SER A 64 3.84 -18.06 -2.24
C SER A 64 2.51 -18.26 -1.48
N ILE A 65 1.56 -19.03 -2.01
CA ILE A 65 0.35 -19.42 -1.24
C ILE A 65 0.73 -20.17 0.05
N VAL A 66 1.78 -21.00 0.02
CA VAL A 66 2.23 -21.80 1.16
C VAL A 66 3.32 -21.10 1.96
N TRP A 67 4.17 -20.32 1.30
CA TRP A 67 5.41 -19.78 1.88
C TRP A 67 5.40 -18.27 2.13
N CYS A 68 4.36 -17.53 1.72
CA CYS A 68 4.23 -16.12 2.07
C CYS A 68 3.77 -15.97 3.52
N LYS A 69 4.74 -15.69 4.42
CA LYS A 69 4.48 -15.40 5.84
C LYS A 69 3.40 -14.34 6.05
N GLN A 70 3.33 -13.34 5.18
CA GLN A 70 2.36 -12.26 5.31
C GLN A 70 0.92 -12.71 4.99
N LEU A 71 0.74 -13.58 3.99
CA LEU A 71 -0.56 -14.19 3.69
C LEU A 71 -1.00 -15.13 4.82
N GLN A 72 -0.05 -15.92 5.34
CA GLN A 72 -0.29 -16.80 6.48
C GLN A 72 -0.74 -15.99 7.70
N LEU A 73 -0.03 -14.92 8.04
CA LEU A 73 -0.38 -14.06 9.18
C LEU A 73 -1.74 -13.36 9.00
N THR A 74 -2.07 -12.88 7.80
CA THR A 74 -3.38 -12.30 7.51
C THR A 74 -4.49 -13.34 7.67
N THR A 75 -4.28 -14.55 7.16
CA THR A 75 -5.23 -15.66 7.29
C THR A 75 -5.43 -16.08 8.74
N VAL A 76 -4.35 -16.23 9.52
CA VAL A 76 -4.42 -16.59 10.94
C VAL A 76 -5.16 -15.52 11.75
N ARG A 77 -4.89 -14.23 11.51
CA ARG A 77 -5.60 -13.12 12.17
C ARG A 77 -7.08 -13.11 11.81
N ALA A 78 -7.41 -13.31 10.53
CA ALA A 78 -8.81 -13.42 10.10
C ALA A 78 -9.54 -14.57 10.80
N PHE A 79 -8.91 -15.75 10.91
CA PHE A 79 -9.51 -16.86 11.66
C PHE A 79 -9.69 -16.55 13.14
N PHE A 80 -8.74 -15.86 13.76
CA PHE A 80 -8.86 -15.44 15.16
C PHE A 80 -10.04 -14.48 15.36
N ASP A 81 -10.20 -13.50 14.47
CA ASP A 81 -11.30 -12.51 14.54
C ASP A 81 -12.67 -13.11 14.18
N LEU A 82 -12.70 -14.25 13.49
CA LEU A 82 -13.90 -15.03 13.23
C LEU A 82 -14.36 -15.84 14.45
N ILE A 83 -13.49 -16.09 15.43
CA ILE A 83 -13.86 -16.82 16.64
C ILE A 83 -14.70 -15.91 17.53
N ASP A 84 -15.85 -16.42 17.93
CA ASP A 84 -16.73 -15.77 18.88
C ASP A 84 -16.21 -15.99 20.31
N ALA A 85 -16.09 -14.91 21.09
CA ALA A 85 -15.44 -14.93 22.39
C ALA A 85 -16.20 -15.79 23.42
N ASP A 86 -17.53 -15.84 23.32
CA ASP A 86 -18.38 -16.56 24.26
C ASP A 86 -18.41 -18.06 23.93
N THR A 87 -18.62 -18.38 22.65
CA THR A 87 -18.76 -19.78 22.20
C THR A 87 -17.43 -20.46 21.93
N LYS A 88 -16.34 -19.70 21.75
CA LYS A 88 -15.01 -20.17 21.31
C LYS A 88 -15.04 -20.97 20.00
N GLN A 89 -16.10 -20.79 19.22
CA GLN A 89 -16.27 -21.40 17.90
C GLN A 89 -16.29 -20.31 16.83
N ILE A 90 -16.14 -20.73 15.57
CA ILE A 90 -16.30 -19.82 14.43
C ILE A 90 -17.72 -19.24 14.48
N THR A 91 -17.83 -17.92 14.47
CA THR A 91 -19.11 -17.21 14.52
C THR A 91 -20.05 -17.72 13.44
N GLN A 92 -21.33 -17.90 13.75
CA GLN A 92 -22.34 -18.25 12.74
C GLN A 92 -22.96 -17.02 12.06
N ASN A 93 -22.69 -15.82 12.58
CA ASN A 93 -23.23 -14.58 12.06
C ASN A 93 -22.59 -14.23 10.71
N SER A 94 -23.37 -14.34 9.62
CA SER A 94 -22.92 -14.02 8.26
C SER A 94 -22.39 -12.58 8.11
N LYS A 95 -22.98 -11.60 8.80
CA LYS A 95 -22.53 -10.20 8.75
C LYS A 95 -21.14 -10.04 9.37
N LYS A 96 -20.90 -10.67 10.52
CA LYS A 96 -19.59 -10.67 11.18
C LYS A 96 -18.54 -11.35 10.31
N LYS A 97 -18.87 -12.52 9.74
CA LYS A 97 -17.99 -13.23 8.79
C LYS A 97 -17.55 -12.32 7.65
N LEU A 98 -18.51 -11.69 6.97
CA LEU A 98 -18.21 -10.82 5.83
C LEU A 98 -17.39 -9.59 6.25
N SER A 99 -17.70 -8.99 7.39
CA SER A 99 -16.96 -7.83 7.91
C SER A 99 -15.49 -8.15 8.19
N VAL A 100 -15.22 -9.27 8.87
CA VAL A 100 -13.86 -9.75 9.16
C VAL A 100 -13.10 -10.07 7.88
N LEU A 101 -13.72 -10.82 6.96
CA LEU A 101 -13.07 -11.19 5.70
C LEU A 101 -12.78 -9.97 4.83
N ASN A 102 -13.72 -9.01 4.76
CA ASN A 102 -13.53 -7.76 4.02
C ASN A 102 -12.37 -6.94 4.62
N HIS A 103 -12.30 -6.84 5.94
CA HIS A 103 -11.21 -6.13 6.63
C HIS A 103 -9.82 -6.73 6.34
N HIS A 104 -9.68 -8.06 6.38
CA HIS A 104 -8.37 -8.71 6.22
C HIS A 104 -7.97 -8.93 4.76
N PHE A 105 -8.91 -9.24 3.87
CA PHE A 105 -8.61 -9.70 2.51
C PHE A 105 -8.97 -8.72 1.40
N ILE A 106 -9.73 -7.65 1.68
CA ILE A 106 -10.13 -6.67 0.65
C ILE A 106 -9.59 -5.28 1.01
N ARG A 107 -9.84 -4.80 2.24
CA ARG A 107 -9.46 -3.46 2.67
C ARG A 107 -8.93 -3.45 4.10
N HIS A 108 -7.61 -3.38 4.24
CA HIS A 108 -6.94 -3.33 5.53
C HIS A 108 -6.44 -1.90 5.84
N PRO A 109 -7.05 -1.16 6.80
CA PRO A 109 -6.71 0.24 7.12
C PRO A 109 -5.44 0.41 7.99
N SER A 110 -4.69 -0.67 8.20
CA SER A 110 -3.57 -0.75 9.17
C SER A 110 -4.01 -0.65 10.64
N LYS A 111 -5.28 -1.00 10.92
CA LYS A 111 -5.82 -1.16 12.28
C LYS A 111 -6.17 -2.61 12.53
N HIS A 112 -6.29 -2.99 13.79
CA HIS A 112 -6.92 -4.25 14.17
C HIS A 112 -8.41 -4.22 13.81
N PHE A 113 -9.01 -5.39 13.60
CA PHE A 113 -10.44 -5.49 13.41
C PHE A 113 -11.16 -5.15 14.72
N GLU A 114 -12.16 -4.28 14.65
CA GLU A 114 -13.05 -3.97 15.76
C GLU A 114 -14.50 -4.19 15.27
N GLU A 115 -15.28 -4.98 16.02
CA GLU A 115 -16.65 -5.30 15.62
C GLU A 115 -17.57 -4.08 15.69
N ASN A 116 -17.37 -3.22 16.69
CA ASN A 116 -18.03 -1.93 16.85
C ASN A 116 -16.97 -0.84 17.05
N PRO A 117 -16.36 -0.31 15.97
CA PRO A 117 -15.30 0.67 16.10
C PRO A 117 -15.84 1.94 16.76
N ALA A 118 -15.08 2.48 17.71
CA ALA A 118 -15.40 3.77 18.30
C ALA A 118 -15.26 4.85 17.19
N ILE A 119 -16.41 5.29 16.67
CA ILE A 119 -16.44 6.30 15.60
C ILE A 119 -15.96 7.65 16.13
N ILE A 120 -16.24 7.95 17.40
CA ILE A 120 -15.89 9.21 18.06
C ILE A 120 -14.74 8.93 19.03
N SER A 121 -13.64 9.65 18.86
CA SER A 121 -12.49 9.66 19.75
C SER A 121 -12.42 10.99 20.49
N GLU A 122 -12.20 10.94 21.80
CA GLU A 122 -11.83 12.12 22.57
C GLU A 122 -10.38 12.49 22.25
N LEU A 123 -10.17 13.70 21.77
CA LEU A 123 -8.83 14.23 21.45
C LEU A 123 -8.27 15.04 22.63
N THR A 124 -8.76 14.76 23.84
CA THR A 124 -8.45 15.47 25.07
C THR A 124 -7.03 15.14 25.55
N GLY A 125 -6.24 16.17 25.82
CA GLY A 125 -4.89 16.04 26.35
C GLY A 125 -4.05 17.30 26.13
N THR A 126 -3.00 17.48 26.95
CA THR A 126 -1.97 18.54 26.87
C THR A 126 -1.09 18.36 25.63
N SER A 127 -1.72 18.38 24.47
CA SER A 127 -1.13 18.15 23.16
C SER A 127 -0.99 19.46 22.41
N MET A 128 0.03 19.57 21.56
CA MET A 128 0.26 20.76 20.77
C MET A 128 -0.68 20.78 19.56
N TRP A 129 -1.42 21.87 19.38
CA TRP A 129 -2.34 22.05 18.24
C TRP A 129 -1.76 23.08 17.27
N VAL A 130 -1.56 22.68 16.01
CA VAL A 130 -0.94 23.53 14.99
C VAL A 130 -1.88 23.72 13.81
N PRO A 131 -2.40 24.93 13.55
CA PRO A 131 -3.27 25.18 12.41
C PRO A 131 -2.46 25.28 11.11
N VAL A 132 -2.86 24.50 10.11
CA VAL A 132 -2.23 24.43 8.79
C VAL A 132 -3.20 24.97 7.74
N LYS A 133 -2.84 26.11 7.12
CA LYS A 133 -3.67 26.80 6.11
C LYS A 133 -3.23 26.55 4.66
N VAL A 134 -2.09 25.89 4.47
CA VAL A 134 -1.53 25.62 3.15
C VAL A 134 -2.23 24.45 2.48
N SER A 135 -2.29 24.44 1.15
CA SER A 135 -2.91 23.35 0.39
C SER A 135 -2.04 22.10 0.29
N LYS A 136 -0.72 22.25 0.47
CA LYS A 136 0.28 21.18 0.48
C LYS A 136 1.08 21.31 1.75
N TRP A 137 1.20 20.21 2.47
CA TRP A 137 1.88 20.17 3.74
C TRP A 137 2.65 18.86 3.86
N THR A 138 3.89 18.96 4.29
CA THR A 138 4.79 17.83 4.53
C THR A 138 5.39 18.02 5.91
N TYR A 139 5.36 16.96 6.71
CA TYR A 139 5.98 16.90 8.02
C TYR A 139 6.94 15.74 8.08
N VAL A 140 8.19 16.03 8.47
CA VAL A 140 9.23 15.03 8.65
C VAL A 140 9.58 14.99 10.12
N ALA A 141 9.27 13.87 10.76
CA ALA A 141 9.56 13.62 12.16
C ALA A 141 10.78 12.69 12.26
N TYR A 142 11.66 12.96 13.22
CA TYR A 142 12.83 12.11 13.54
C TYR A 142 12.77 11.59 14.98
N ASN A 143 12.55 12.51 15.92
CA ASN A 143 12.41 12.26 17.34
C ASN A 143 11.42 13.27 17.89
N GLU A 144 10.14 12.90 17.94
CA GLU A 144 9.09 13.76 18.49
C GLU A 144 8.84 13.40 19.94
N SER A 145 9.08 14.34 20.84
CA SER A 145 8.82 14.15 22.27
C SER A 145 7.35 14.39 22.64
N GLU A 146 6.64 15.21 21.87
CA GLU A 146 5.27 15.62 22.16
C GLU A 146 4.27 15.09 21.12
N LYS A 147 3.01 14.97 21.55
CA LYS A 147 1.89 14.64 20.67
C LYS A 147 1.42 15.91 19.98
N ILE A 148 1.40 15.89 18.65
CA ILE A 148 1.03 17.06 17.84
C ILE A 148 -0.22 16.75 17.01
N TYR A 149 -1.17 17.67 17.03
CA TYR A 149 -2.36 17.66 16.19
C TYR A 149 -2.28 18.80 15.19
N PHE A 150 -2.16 18.46 13.91
CA PHE A 150 -2.22 19.43 12.82
C PHE A 150 -3.65 19.60 12.34
N THR A 151 -4.17 20.82 12.35
CA THR A 151 -5.57 21.10 11.99
C THR A 151 -5.69 21.85 10.67
N PHE A 152 -6.49 21.31 9.75
CA PHE A 152 -6.74 21.89 8.44
C PHE A 152 -8.19 22.41 8.38
N PRO A 153 -8.40 23.74 8.34
CA PRO A 153 -9.74 24.33 8.29
C PRO A 153 -10.38 24.13 6.91
N LEU A 154 -11.47 23.35 6.83
CA LEU A 154 -12.05 22.92 5.56
C LEU A 154 -12.86 24.01 4.85
N GLU A 155 -13.32 25.05 5.55
CA GLU A 155 -14.20 26.08 4.99
C GLU A 155 -13.61 26.78 3.76
N ASN A 156 -12.34 27.20 3.84
CA ASN A 156 -11.65 27.84 2.72
C ASN A 156 -11.23 26.84 1.66
N HIS A 157 -10.77 25.65 2.07
CA HIS A 157 -10.31 24.64 1.13
C HIS A 157 -11.45 24.10 0.24
N ARG A 158 -12.69 24.02 0.75
CA ARG A 158 -13.86 23.55 -0.03
C ARG A 158 -14.23 24.44 -1.21
N LYS A 159 -13.94 25.74 -1.13
CA LYS A 159 -14.22 26.69 -2.24
C LYS A 159 -13.31 26.43 -3.44
N ILE A 160 -12.11 25.89 -3.20
CA ILE A 160 -11.05 25.78 -4.20
C ILE A 160 -10.81 24.31 -4.59
N TYR A 161 -10.91 23.39 -3.65
CA TYR A 161 -10.51 22.00 -3.81
C TYR A 161 -11.69 21.06 -3.63
N THR A 162 -11.57 19.89 -4.26
CA THR A 162 -12.64 18.87 -4.27
C THR A 162 -12.30 17.68 -3.37
N HIS A 163 -11.01 17.37 -3.25
CA HIS A 163 -10.49 16.20 -2.57
C HIS A 163 -9.31 16.59 -1.69
N VAL A 164 -9.07 15.79 -0.66
CA VAL A 164 -7.86 15.79 0.16
C VAL A 164 -7.24 14.39 0.09
N TYR A 165 -5.94 14.34 -0.09
CA TYR A 165 -5.13 13.13 -0.03
C TYR A 165 -4.09 13.32 1.05
N CYS A 166 -4.01 12.39 1.99
CA CYS A 166 -2.96 12.34 2.99
C CYS A 166 -2.29 10.97 2.95
N GLN A 167 -0.98 10.92 3.15
CA GLN A 167 -0.21 9.70 3.28
C GLN A 167 0.75 9.78 4.47
N SER A 168 1.06 8.63 5.05
CA SER A 168 2.04 8.50 6.11
C SER A 168 2.91 7.28 5.88
N THR A 169 4.21 7.42 6.11
CA THR A 169 5.16 6.29 6.12
C THR A 169 5.14 5.52 7.44
N MET A 170 4.46 6.04 8.47
CA MET A 170 4.34 5.35 9.76
C MET A 170 3.17 4.35 9.72
N LEU A 171 3.49 3.09 9.46
CA LEU A 171 2.50 2.03 9.25
C LEU A 171 1.89 1.50 10.55
N ASP A 172 2.62 1.58 11.66
CA ASP A 172 2.26 0.95 12.94
C ASP A 172 1.18 1.69 13.74
N THR A 173 0.88 2.94 13.38
CA THR A 173 -0.16 3.70 14.10
C THR A 173 -1.55 3.32 13.66
N ASN A 174 -2.38 2.96 14.63
CA ASN A 174 -3.78 2.61 14.41
C ASN A 174 -4.60 3.85 13.97
N SER A 175 -4.58 4.92 14.76
CA SER A 175 -5.36 6.14 14.47
C SER A 175 -4.43 7.33 14.23
N TRP A 176 -4.64 8.03 13.12
CA TRP A 176 -3.77 9.13 12.68
C TRP A 176 -4.52 10.27 11.97
N ILE A 177 -5.75 10.04 11.47
CA ILE A 177 -6.60 11.10 10.93
C ILE A 177 -7.94 11.13 11.65
N PHE A 178 -8.30 12.32 12.09
CA PHE A 178 -9.58 12.62 12.71
C PHE A 178 -10.31 13.74 11.98
N ALA A 179 -11.62 13.80 12.17
CA ALA A 179 -12.52 14.78 11.58
C ALA A 179 -13.34 15.47 12.66
N CYS A 180 -13.39 16.80 12.64
CA CYS A 180 -14.02 17.58 13.69
C CYS A 180 -15.34 18.16 13.23
N ILE A 181 -16.39 17.96 14.03
CA ILE A 181 -17.72 18.49 13.76
C ILE A 181 -17.87 19.79 14.57
N ASN A 182 -18.18 20.88 13.88
CA ASN A 182 -18.55 22.16 14.49
C ASN A 182 -17.57 22.70 15.56
N SER A 183 -16.27 22.71 15.28
CA SER A 183 -15.23 23.25 16.18
C SER A 183 -14.55 24.47 15.55
N THR A 184 -14.23 25.47 16.37
CA THR A 184 -13.62 26.75 15.91
C THR A 184 -12.10 26.67 15.77
N SER A 185 -11.39 25.99 16.69
CA SER A 185 -9.93 25.88 16.66
C SER A 185 -9.38 24.59 17.27
N MET A 186 -9.92 24.17 18.41
CA MET A 186 -9.57 22.91 19.10
C MET A 186 -10.73 21.93 19.01
N CYS A 187 -10.40 20.68 18.73
CA CYS A 187 -11.38 19.62 18.56
C CYS A 187 -11.40 18.75 19.80
N LEU A 188 -12.49 18.80 20.57
CA LEU A 188 -12.62 17.98 21.79
C LEU A 188 -13.03 16.54 21.46
N GLN A 189 -13.92 16.39 20.48
CA GLN A 189 -14.40 15.11 19.97
C GLN A 189 -14.25 15.07 18.45
N GLY A 190 -13.54 14.06 17.96
CA GLY A 190 -13.28 13.88 16.54
C GLY A 190 -13.73 12.50 16.06
N VAL A 191 -14.22 12.44 14.83
CA VAL A 191 -14.52 11.18 14.15
C VAL A 191 -13.23 10.57 13.63
N ASP A 192 -12.91 9.31 13.98
CA ASP A 192 -11.72 8.63 13.47
C ASP A 192 -11.91 8.21 12.00
N LEU A 193 -11.22 8.90 11.10
CA LEU A 193 -11.25 8.63 9.66
C LEU A 193 -10.21 7.59 9.24
N SER A 194 -9.35 7.14 10.16
CA SER A 194 -8.29 6.17 9.88
C SER A 194 -8.84 4.83 9.41
N TRP A 195 -10.08 4.48 9.76
CA TRP A 195 -10.81 3.31 9.24
C TRP A 195 -11.02 3.33 7.72
N LYS A 196 -10.98 4.52 7.11
CA LYS A 196 -11.08 4.69 5.64
C LYS A 196 -9.71 4.72 4.98
N ALA A 197 -8.62 4.61 5.72
CA ALA A 197 -7.30 4.53 5.12
C ALA A 197 -7.14 3.20 4.35
N GLU A 198 -6.24 3.21 3.39
CA GLU A 198 -5.75 2.02 2.72
C GLU A 198 -4.26 1.89 2.96
N LEU A 199 -3.81 0.66 3.16
CA LEU A 199 -2.41 0.34 3.33
C LEU A 199 -1.78 -0.01 1.97
N LEU A 200 -0.61 0.53 1.71
CA LEU A 200 0.32 0.15 0.63
C LEU A 200 1.61 -0.37 1.27
N PRO A 201 2.59 -0.92 0.52
CA PRO A 201 3.76 -1.56 1.12
C PRO A 201 4.59 -0.67 2.04
N THR A 202 4.78 0.60 1.67
CA THR A 202 5.64 1.52 2.41
C THR A 202 4.90 2.72 2.98
N ILE A 203 3.63 2.91 2.62
CA ILE A 203 2.80 4.03 3.07
C ILE A 203 1.39 3.55 3.38
N LYS A 204 0.69 4.26 4.25
CA LYS A 204 -0.77 4.23 4.32
C LYS A 204 -1.30 5.56 3.84
N TYR A 205 -2.43 5.55 3.16
CA TYR A 205 -3.00 6.77 2.60
C TYR A 205 -4.50 6.85 2.83
N LEU A 206 -5.02 8.06 2.79
CA LEU A 206 -6.43 8.37 2.87
C LEU A 206 -6.78 9.42 1.82
N THR A 207 -7.77 9.10 0.99
CA THR A 207 -8.38 10.05 0.07
C THR A 207 -9.81 10.32 0.49
N LEU A 208 -10.16 11.59 0.66
CA LEU A 208 -11.54 12.00 0.98
C LEU A 208 -12.04 13.01 -0.04
N ARG A 209 -13.29 12.82 -0.46
CA ARG A 209 -14.04 13.83 -1.19
C ARG A 209 -14.70 14.78 -0.20
N LEU A 210 -14.39 16.07 -0.31
CA LEU A 210 -14.84 17.06 0.68
C LEU A 210 -16.36 17.30 0.68
N GLN A 211 -17.02 17.02 -0.45
CA GLN A 211 -18.48 17.16 -0.62
C GLN A 211 -19.28 16.11 0.15
N ASP A 212 -18.72 14.92 0.36
CA ASP A 212 -19.42 13.82 1.03
C ASP A 212 -19.53 14.05 2.55
N TYR A 213 -18.81 15.04 3.07
CA TYR A 213 -18.73 15.35 4.50
C TYR A 213 -19.00 16.82 4.81
N PRO A 214 -20.19 17.37 4.47
CA PRO A 214 -20.47 18.80 4.61
C PRO A 214 -20.43 19.28 6.07
N SER A 215 -20.72 18.42 7.04
CA SER A 215 -20.74 18.72 8.48
C SER A 215 -19.34 18.90 9.11
N LEU A 216 -18.26 18.54 8.42
CA LEU A 216 -16.91 18.65 8.96
C LEU A 216 -16.41 20.09 8.92
N SER A 217 -15.82 20.55 10.02
CA SER A 217 -15.19 21.87 10.15
C SER A 217 -13.69 21.81 9.87
N HIS A 218 -13.00 20.86 10.50
CA HIS A 218 -11.56 20.67 10.41
C HIS A 218 -11.21 19.21 10.14
N LEU A 219 -10.16 19.00 9.36
CA LEU A 219 -9.44 17.73 9.28
C LEU A 219 -8.25 17.79 10.22
N VAL A 220 -8.02 16.74 11.01
CA VAL A 220 -6.95 16.69 12.00
C VAL A 220 -6.02 15.53 11.69
N VAL A 221 -4.74 15.82 11.58
CA VAL A 221 -3.68 14.82 11.41
C VAL A 221 -2.92 14.72 12.72
N TYR A 222 -2.93 13.53 13.31
CA TYR A 222 -2.27 13.21 14.56
C TYR A 222 -0.89 12.62 14.32
N VAL A 223 0.09 13.21 14.99
CA VAL A 223 1.47 12.78 15.02
C VAL A 223 1.80 12.40 16.47
N PRO A 224 2.00 11.11 16.79
CA PRO A 224 2.38 10.68 18.12
C PRO A 224 3.84 11.04 18.42
N SER A 225 4.20 10.97 19.70
CA SER A 225 5.60 10.98 20.13
C SER A 225 6.29 9.71 19.65
N VAL A 226 7.41 9.86 18.92
CA VAL A 226 8.17 8.74 18.36
C VAL A 226 9.65 8.93 18.69
N HIS A 227 10.29 7.85 19.09
CA HIS A 227 11.72 7.80 19.37
C HIS A 227 12.43 6.88 18.36
N GLY A 228 13.36 7.44 17.60
CA GLY A 228 14.33 6.71 16.80
C GLY A 228 13.96 6.46 15.34
N SER A 229 12.68 6.51 14.95
CA SER A 229 12.27 6.26 13.57
C SER A 229 11.90 7.55 12.82
N LYS A 230 12.56 7.77 11.68
CA LYS A 230 12.18 8.82 10.71
C LYS A 230 10.86 8.42 10.06
N PHE A 231 9.87 9.28 10.10
CA PHE A 231 8.65 9.12 9.31
C PHE A 231 8.20 10.44 8.69
N VAL A 232 7.46 10.32 7.60
CA VAL A 232 6.96 11.45 6.82
C VAL A 232 5.44 11.36 6.76
N VAL A 233 4.79 12.49 6.94
CA VAL A 233 3.35 12.67 6.71
C VAL A 233 3.17 13.77 5.69
N ASP A 234 2.50 13.44 4.59
CA ASP A 234 2.19 14.40 3.53
C ASP A 234 0.67 14.54 3.39
N CYS A 235 0.19 15.76 3.23
CA CYS A 235 -1.20 16.04 2.92
C CYS A 235 -1.29 17.07 1.79
N GLU A 236 -2.21 16.82 0.86
CA GLU A 236 -2.47 17.67 -0.28
C GLU A 236 -3.96 17.80 -0.57
N PHE A 237 -4.41 19.05 -0.76
CA PHE A 237 -5.72 19.39 -1.30
C PHE A 237 -5.64 19.58 -2.81
N PHE A 238 -6.55 18.94 -3.56
CA PHE A 238 -6.54 18.99 -5.01
C PHE A 238 -7.92 19.02 -5.67
N LYS A 239 -7.93 19.44 -6.95
CA LYS A 239 -9.08 19.35 -7.85
C LYS A 239 -9.05 18.03 -8.61
N LYS A 240 -10.18 17.32 -8.66
CA LYS A 240 -10.32 16.03 -9.36
C LYS A 240 -9.77 16.09 -10.79
N GLU A 241 -10.17 17.10 -11.55
CA GLU A 241 -9.76 17.30 -12.95
C GLU A 241 -8.25 17.38 -13.18
N LYS A 242 -7.46 17.80 -12.17
CA LYS A 242 -6.01 17.88 -12.28
C LYS A 242 -5.30 16.56 -11.97
N ARG A 243 -5.99 15.62 -11.30
CA ARG A 243 -5.44 14.32 -10.88
C ARG A 243 -5.98 13.15 -11.68
N TYR A 244 -7.17 13.29 -12.26
CA TYR A 244 -7.81 12.28 -13.09
C TYR A 244 -7.51 12.59 -14.55
N ILE A 245 -6.74 11.72 -15.19
CA ILE A 245 -6.19 11.95 -16.52
C ILE A 245 -6.58 10.78 -17.41
N GLN A 246 -7.19 11.08 -18.54
CA GLN A 246 -7.57 10.07 -19.51
C GLN A 246 -6.41 9.81 -20.46
N LEU A 247 -6.02 8.54 -20.58
CA LEU A 247 -4.94 8.10 -21.44
C LEU A 247 -5.45 6.93 -22.29
N PRO A 248 -5.85 7.17 -23.55
CA PRO A 248 -6.24 6.08 -24.43
C PRO A 248 -5.03 5.20 -24.75
N VAL A 249 -5.23 3.89 -24.70
CA VAL A 249 -4.18 2.94 -25.12
C VAL A 249 -3.96 2.98 -26.63
N THR A 250 -2.80 2.50 -27.06
CA THR A 250 -2.47 2.41 -28.48
C THR A 250 -3.32 1.34 -29.17
N HIS A 251 -3.54 1.48 -30.47
CA HIS A 251 -4.22 0.45 -31.24
C HIS A 251 -3.30 -0.76 -31.43
N LEU A 252 -3.83 -1.98 -31.32
CA LEU A 252 -3.01 -3.21 -31.41
C LEU A 252 -2.33 -3.36 -32.78
N PHE A 253 -3.04 -3.04 -33.85
CA PHE A 253 -2.51 -3.07 -35.21
C PHE A 253 -1.51 -1.93 -35.52
N SER A 254 -1.11 -1.15 -34.52
CA SER A 254 0.05 -0.26 -34.65
C SER A 254 1.39 -1.01 -34.55
N PHE A 255 1.38 -2.31 -34.24
CA PHE A 255 2.57 -3.17 -34.17
C PHE A 255 3.73 -2.58 -33.34
N GLY A 256 3.42 -1.84 -32.27
CA GLY A 256 4.42 -1.22 -31.40
C GLY A 256 5.08 0.06 -31.96
N LEU A 257 4.69 0.52 -33.16
CA LEU A 257 5.20 1.74 -33.78
C LEU A 257 4.56 3.00 -33.19
N SER A 258 3.35 2.89 -32.64
CA SER A 258 2.66 4.01 -31.99
C SER A 258 2.87 3.99 -30.48
N SER A 259 2.99 5.17 -29.90
CA SER A 259 2.99 5.37 -28.45
C SER A 259 2.02 6.50 -28.09
N ARG A 260 1.39 6.37 -26.92
CA ARG A 260 0.60 7.45 -26.32
C ARG A 260 1.32 7.92 -25.08
N LYS A 261 1.56 9.23 -25.01
CA LYS A 261 2.32 9.86 -23.94
C LYS A 261 1.49 10.93 -23.27
N VAL A 262 1.57 10.99 -21.95
CA VAL A 262 1.04 12.09 -21.15
C VAL A 262 2.10 12.58 -20.17
N VAL A 263 2.25 13.90 -20.09
CA VAL A 263 3.12 14.54 -19.11
C VAL A 263 2.25 15.07 -17.99
N LEU A 264 2.55 14.69 -16.75
CA LEU A 264 1.85 15.15 -15.58
C LEU A 264 2.36 16.57 -15.25
N ASN A 265 1.61 17.58 -15.69
CA ASN A 265 2.03 18.99 -15.62
C ASN A 265 1.98 19.57 -14.21
N THR A 266 1.22 18.96 -13.31
CA THR A 266 1.18 19.35 -11.91
C THR A 266 2.21 18.58 -11.11
N ASN A 267 2.66 19.15 -10.01
CA ASN A 267 3.38 18.42 -8.97
C ASN A 267 2.35 17.96 -7.92
N GLY A 268 2.37 16.70 -7.50
CA GLY A 268 1.40 16.20 -6.53
C GLY A 268 1.67 14.79 -6.07
N LEU A 269 0.98 14.40 -5.01
CA LEU A 269 1.21 13.14 -4.32
C LEU A 269 0.42 11.96 -4.91
N TYR A 270 -0.64 12.26 -5.66
CA TYR A 270 -1.55 11.24 -6.18
C TYR A 270 -2.04 11.58 -7.59
N TYR A 271 -2.01 10.60 -8.49
CA TYR A 271 -2.63 10.66 -9.81
C TYR A 271 -3.43 9.40 -10.08
N ASN A 272 -4.49 9.56 -10.88
CA ASN A 272 -5.30 8.46 -11.35
C ASN A 272 -5.42 8.54 -12.87
N LEU A 273 -4.79 7.61 -13.57
CA LEU A 273 -4.83 7.55 -15.02
C LEU A 273 -5.87 6.53 -15.48
N GLU A 274 -6.85 6.99 -16.24
CA GLU A 274 -7.90 6.17 -16.84
C GLU A 274 -7.43 5.64 -18.19
N LEU A 275 -7.18 4.33 -18.27
CA LEU A 275 -6.69 3.67 -19.48
C LEU A 275 -7.85 3.34 -20.41
N LEU A 276 -8.17 4.27 -21.32
CA LEU A 276 -9.32 4.11 -22.23
C LEU A 276 -9.02 3.04 -23.30
N ASN A 277 -10.07 2.33 -23.74
CA ASN A 277 -10.03 1.28 -24.77
C ASN A 277 -9.19 0.06 -24.39
N PHE A 278 -8.99 -0.18 -23.10
CA PHE A 278 -8.33 -1.35 -22.56
C PHE A 278 -9.35 -2.25 -21.84
N GLY A 279 -9.70 -3.37 -22.46
CA GLY A 279 -10.72 -4.28 -21.93
C GLY A 279 -10.68 -5.69 -22.50
N GLN A 280 -9.74 -5.99 -23.39
CA GLN A 280 -9.69 -7.27 -24.10
C GLN A 280 -8.46 -8.07 -23.65
N ILE A 281 -8.61 -9.38 -23.44
CA ILE A 281 -7.51 -10.24 -22.94
C ILE A 281 -6.30 -10.27 -23.87
N TYR A 282 -6.51 -10.20 -25.19
CA TYR A 282 -5.44 -10.22 -26.19
C TYR A 282 -4.66 -8.89 -26.29
N GLN A 283 -5.04 -7.89 -25.49
CA GLN A 283 -4.32 -6.62 -25.41
C GLN A 283 -3.18 -6.73 -24.41
N ALA A 284 -1.94 -6.59 -24.90
CA ALA A 284 -0.77 -6.42 -24.03
C ALA A 284 -0.05 -5.11 -24.35
N PHE A 285 0.18 -4.31 -23.30
CA PHE A 285 0.87 -3.04 -23.38
C PHE A 285 2.00 -2.96 -22.36
N LYS A 286 2.96 -2.09 -22.64
CA LYS A 286 4.00 -1.68 -21.71
C LYS A 286 3.80 -0.21 -21.37
N ILE A 287 3.71 0.07 -20.08
CA ILE A 287 3.69 1.42 -19.55
C ILE A 287 5.10 1.74 -19.07
N ASN A 288 5.70 2.79 -19.63
CA ASN A 288 6.94 3.34 -19.11
C ASN A 288 6.63 4.63 -18.37
N VAL A 289 6.97 4.65 -17.08
CA VAL A 289 6.86 5.82 -16.21
C VAL A 289 8.26 6.39 -15.99
N VAL A 290 8.51 7.58 -16.51
CA VAL A 290 9.77 8.31 -16.33
C VAL A 290 9.57 9.40 -15.30
N SER A 291 10.35 9.34 -14.21
CA SER A 291 10.36 10.34 -13.15
C SER A 291 11.59 11.24 -13.25
N LYS A 292 11.37 12.56 -13.27
CA LYS A 292 12.41 13.60 -13.32
C LYS A 292 12.26 14.49 -12.10
N CYS A 293 13.16 14.34 -11.13
CA CYS A 293 13.15 15.08 -9.88
C CYS A 293 14.25 16.16 -9.89
N SER A 294 13.97 17.33 -9.32
CA SER A 294 14.95 18.41 -9.24
C SER A 294 15.80 18.23 -7.98
N ALA A 295 17.10 17.91 -8.15
CA ALA A 295 18.13 17.94 -7.11
C ALA A 295 17.75 17.31 -5.75
N VAL A 296 17.34 16.03 -5.74
CA VAL A 296 17.08 15.29 -4.49
C VAL A 296 18.34 14.53 -4.08
N LYS A 297 18.72 14.61 -2.79
CA LYS A 297 19.87 13.88 -2.20
C LYS A 297 19.53 12.45 -1.76
N GLU A 298 18.25 12.13 -1.62
CA GLU A 298 17.73 10.82 -1.21
C GLU A 298 16.79 10.28 -2.30
N GLU A 299 16.83 8.97 -2.53
CA GLU A 299 15.89 8.30 -3.43
C GLU A 299 14.47 8.33 -2.84
N ILE A 300 13.48 8.71 -3.65
CA ILE A 300 12.09 8.81 -3.18
C ILE A 300 11.30 7.61 -3.71
N THR A 301 10.64 6.89 -2.82
CA THR A 301 9.76 5.78 -3.21
C THR A 301 8.49 6.30 -3.88
N SER A 302 8.24 5.87 -5.11
CA SER A 302 6.98 6.03 -5.83
C SER A 302 6.32 4.67 -5.99
N ILE A 303 5.00 4.61 -5.83
CA ILE A 303 4.24 3.36 -5.95
C ILE A 303 3.22 3.52 -7.07
N TYR A 304 3.16 2.53 -7.95
CA TYR A 304 2.19 2.46 -9.04
C TYR A 304 1.31 1.24 -8.83
N ARG A 305 -0.01 1.46 -8.74
CA ARG A 305 -1.02 0.41 -8.63
C ARG A 305 -1.87 0.39 -9.89
N LEU A 306 -1.79 -0.69 -10.65
CA LEU A 306 -2.79 -0.99 -11.67
C LEU A 306 -3.99 -1.65 -10.98
N HIS A 307 -5.17 -1.13 -11.23
CA HIS A 307 -6.42 -1.63 -10.67
C HIS A 307 -7.42 -1.89 -11.79
N ILE A 308 -7.87 -3.13 -11.89
CA ILE A 308 -8.91 -3.56 -12.84
C ILE A 308 -10.24 -3.74 -12.07
N PRO A 309 -11.23 -2.85 -12.27
CA PRO A 309 -12.44 -2.85 -11.43
C PRO A 309 -13.34 -4.09 -11.56
N TRP A 310 -13.43 -4.67 -12.76
CA TRP A 310 -14.37 -5.77 -13.05
C TRP A 310 -13.89 -7.13 -12.55
N SER A 311 -12.57 -7.32 -12.44
CA SER A 311 -11.96 -8.58 -12.01
C SER A 311 -11.23 -8.50 -10.68
N TYR A 312 -11.13 -7.30 -10.09
CA TYR A 312 -10.34 -7.05 -8.88
C TYR A 312 -8.87 -7.48 -9.02
N GLU A 313 -8.34 -7.45 -10.26
CA GLU A 313 -6.93 -7.65 -10.54
C GLU A 313 -6.18 -6.38 -10.17
N ASP A 314 -5.52 -6.39 -9.01
CA ASP A 314 -4.58 -5.37 -8.62
C ASP A 314 -3.15 -5.84 -8.89
N SER A 315 -2.33 -4.96 -9.45
CA SER A 315 -0.88 -5.16 -9.57
C SER A 315 -0.16 -3.94 -9.01
N LEU A 316 0.98 -4.18 -8.35
CA LEU A 316 1.73 -3.13 -7.69
C LEU A 316 3.19 -3.13 -8.15
N THR A 317 3.69 -1.95 -8.48
CA THR A 317 5.10 -1.74 -8.82
C THR A 317 5.66 -0.63 -7.94
N ILE A 318 6.76 -0.93 -7.25
CA ILE A 318 7.48 0.04 -6.43
C ILE A 318 8.70 0.51 -7.21
N ALA A 319 8.92 1.82 -7.26
CA ALA A 319 10.02 2.43 -7.98
C ALA A 319 10.74 3.45 -7.10
N GLN A 320 12.06 3.54 -7.23
CA GLN A 320 12.84 4.63 -6.66
C GLN A 320 12.93 5.76 -7.67
N ALA A 321 12.50 6.97 -7.33
CA ALA A 321 12.60 8.15 -8.18
C ALA A 321 13.89 8.93 -7.85
N PRO A 322 14.65 9.42 -8.84
CA PRO A 322 14.37 9.39 -10.28
C PRO A 322 14.73 8.05 -10.96
N SER A 323 13.80 7.49 -11.71
CA SER A 323 13.98 6.29 -12.54
C SER A 323 13.01 6.23 -13.72
N SER A 324 13.30 5.30 -14.64
CA SER A 324 12.39 4.82 -15.67
C SER A 324 11.89 3.44 -15.23
N THR A 325 10.59 3.31 -14.97
CA THR A 325 9.97 2.06 -14.53
C THR A 325 9.07 1.53 -15.62
N GLU A 326 9.27 0.27 -16.00
CA GLU A 326 8.38 -0.44 -16.91
C GLU A 326 7.35 -1.25 -16.13
N ILE A 327 6.09 -1.14 -16.53
CA ILE A 327 4.96 -1.88 -15.97
C ILE A 327 4.28 -2.62 -17.12
N SER A 328 4.15 -3.93 -16.98
CA SER A 328 3.40 -4.76 -17.92
C SER A 328 1.90 -4.58 -17.69
N LEU A 329 1.16 -4.34 -18.76
CA LEU A 329 -0.29 -4.19 -18.74
C LEU A 329 -0.91 -5.34 -19.54
N LYS A 330 -1.54 -6.26 -18.83
CA LYS A 330 -2.26 -7.42 -19.37
C LYS A 330 -3.55 -7.62 -18.57
N LEU A 331 -4.54 -8.27 -19.18
CA LEU A 331 -5.78 -8.66 -18.50
C LEU A 331 -5.87 -10.17 -18.43
N HIS A 332 -6.21 -10.71 -17.25
CA HIS A 332 -6.59 -12.11 -17.15
C HIS A 332 -8.06 -12.31 -17.52
N ILE A 333 -8.91 -11.33 -17.19
CA ILE A 333 -10.35 -11.37 -17.48
C ILE A 333 -10.72 -10.16 -18.36
N ALA A 334 -11.37 -10.44 -19.49
CA ALA A 334 -11.90 -9.41 -20.37
C ALA A 334 -13.01 -8.62 -19.66
N GLN A 335 -13.13 -7.34 -20.01
CA GLN A 335 -14.22 -6.50 -19.55
C GLN A 335 -15.56 -7.09 -20.01
N PRO A 336 -16.50 -7.37 -19.08
CA PRO A 336 -17.84 -7.82 -19.44
C PRO A 336 -18.57 -6.77 -20.29
N GLU A 337 -19.42 -7.19 -21.24
CA GLU A 337 -20.13 -6.27 -22.16
C GLU A 337 -21.02 -5.24 -21.44
N ASN A 338 -21.54 -5.59 -20.25
CA ASN A 338 -22.38 -4.70 -19.44
C ASN A 338 -21.60 -3.78 -18.49
N ASP A 339 -20.27 -3.90 -18.46
CA ASP A 339 -19.44 -3.13 -17.54
C ASP A 339 -18.95 -1.83 -18.20
N THR A 340 -19.11 -0.70 -17.51
CA THR A 340 -18.67 0.63 -17.97
C THR A 340 -17.43 1.14 -17.24
N HIS A 341 -16.89 0.36 -16.29
CA HIS A 341 -15.69 0.73 -15.56
C HIS A 341 -14.46 0.72 -16.47
N VAL A 342 -13.43 1.45 -16.07
CA VAL A 342 -12.19 1.61 -16.83
C VAL A 342 -11.03 1.16 -15.96
N ALA A 343 -10.03 0.53 -16.56
CA ALA A 343 -8.78 0.19 -15.88
C ALA A 343 -8.05 1.46 -15.40
N LEU A 344 -7.56 1.42 -14.16
CA LEU A 344 -6.96 2.58 -13.50
C LEU A 344 -5.49 2.32 -13.17
N LEU A 345 -4.61 3.21 -13.60
CA LEU A 345 -3.25 3.30 -13.07
C LEU A 345 -3.22 4.39 -12.01
N LYS A 346 -3.26 3.99 -10.75
CA LYS A 346 -3.08 4.87 -9.58
C LYS A 346 -1.60 5.06 -9.32
N MET A 347 -1.15 6.30 -9.31
CA MET A 347 0.26 6.64 -9.05
C MET A 347 0.35 7.42 -7.75
N TYR A 348 1.08 6.87 -6.78
CA TYR A 348 1.44 7.51 -5.51
C TYR A 348 2.87 8.03 -5.65
N THR A 349 2.99 9.33 -5.75
CA THR A 349 4.18 10.02 -6.25
C THR A 349 4.70 11.04 -5.25
N SER A 350 5.89 11.58 -5.53
CA SER A 350 6.41 12.72 -4.79
C SER A 350 6.01 14.05 -5.43
N SER A 351 5.82 15.07 -4.59
CA SER A 351 5.52 16.42 -5.04
C SER A 351 6.72 17.16 -5.66
N ASP A 352 7.95 16.62 -5.52
CA ASP A 352 9.17 17.26 -6.05
C ASP A 352 9.54 16.79 -7.47
N CYS A 353 8.82 15.79 -7.97
CA CYS A 353 9.13 15.13 -9.23
C CYS A 353 8.07 15.43 -10.31
N ARG A 354 8.53 15.51 -11.56
CA ARG A 354 7.68 15.50 -12.74
C ARG A 354 7.65 14.10 -13.33
N TYR A 355 6.47 13.66 -13.71
CA TYR A 355 6.25 12.31 -14.22
C TYR A 355 5.75 12.36 -15.66
N GLU A 356 6.27 11.45 -16.46
CA GLU A 356 5.87 11.24 -17.83
C GLU A 356 5.47 9.77 -17.99
N VAL A 357 4.25 9.53 -18.45
CA VAL A 357 3.72 8.17 -18.65
C VAL A 357 3.56 7.93 -20.14
N THR A 358 4.15 6.84 -20.63
CA THR A 358 4.06 6.42 -22.03
C THR A 358 3.52 5.01 -22.12
N VAL A 359 2.45 4.81 -22.89
CA VAL A 359 1.86 3.50 -23.20
C VAL A 359 2.29 3.09 -24.60
N LYS A 360 2.79 1.86 -24.74
CA LYS A 360 3.17 1.25 -26.02
C LYS A 360 2.61 -0.17 -26.12
N THR A 361 2.18 -0.59 -27.29
CA THR A 361 1.80 -2.00 -27.54
C THR A 361 3.03 -2.89 -27.45
N SER A 362 2.93 -4.01 -26.73
CA SER A 362 4.03 -4.96 -26.54
C SER A 362 3.70 -6.29 -27.18
N PHE A 363 4.08 -6.47 -28.45
CA PHE A 363 3.74 -7.68 -29.21
C PHE A 363 4.34 -8.97 -28.63
N SER A 364 5.57 -8.92 -28.11
CA SER A 364 6.20 -10.08 -27.46
C SER A 364 5.40 -10.59 -26.26
N GLN A 365 4.64 -9.70 -25.61
CA GLN A 365 3.81 -10.04 -24.45
C GLN A 365 2.42 -10.55 -24.84
N ILE A 366 1.95 -10.28 -26.06
CA ILE A 366 0.70 -10.82 -26.62
C ILE A 366 0.87 -12.33 -26.91
N LEU A 367 2.05 -12.73 -27.38
CA LEU A 367 2.34 -14.12 -27.74
C LEU A 367 2.61 -15.04 -26.53
N GLY A 368 2.90 -14.47 -25.36
CA GLY A 368 3.20 -15.19 -24.13
C GLY A 368 2.06 -15.15 -23.10
N GLN A 369 0.82 -15.18 -23.58
CA GLN A 369 -0.39 -15.17 -22.76
C GLN A 369 -1.22 -16.42 -23.01
#